data_AF-A0A7J9LB85-F1
#
_entry.id   AF-A0A7J9LB85-F1
#
_cell.length_a   1.000
_cell.length_b   1.000
_cell.length_c   1.000
_cell.angle_alpha   90.00
_cell.angle_beta   90.00
_cell.angle_gamma   90.00
#
_symmetry.space_group_name_H-M   'P 1'
#
loop_
_entity.id
_entity.type
_entity.pdbx_description
1 polymer ?
#
loop_
_entity_poly.entity_id
_entity_poly.type
_entity_poly.pdbx_seq_one_letter_code
_entity_poly.pdbx_strand_id
1 'polypeptide(L)'
;MASDDQILQRCFHEWMAIQEQELNQLLQALNQNGNGGDDLTETTCAQLTEKSINSFQEYIDKRAQLSRLDISGLFSPSWNTALEKSLLWVAGCRPSIYIRLTYALCGSQVEFQLSEIIQGLVRGNLGQISAAQLRMINDLHMKTIKEEEKLSNKLAGLQENIADQPIAIVAKRMSRVGETSGEVDHALDEHESSMANILQEADKLRLSTLKELLSILTPLQGVDFLVASKKLHLCMHEWGKTRDNRHGRR
;
A
#
# COMPACT_ATOMS: atom_id res chain seq x y z
N MET A 1 23.44 13.64 13.97
CA MET A 1 22.71 12.38 13.68
C MET A 1 21.36 12.77 13.11
N ALA A 2 20.83 12.02 12.14
CA ALA A 2 19.49 12.31 11.62
C ALA A 2 18.43 12.02 12.69
N SER A 3 17.33 12.78 12.74
CA SER A 3 16.20 12.45 13.61
C SER A 3 15.47 11.19 13.11
N ASP A 4 14.69 10.53 13.97
CA ASP A 4 13.93 9.35 13.58
C ASP A 4 12.95 9.65 12.43
N ASP A 5 12.27 10.80 12.48
CA ASP A 5 11.43 11.32 11.40
C ASP A 5 12.20 11.48 10.07
N GLN A 6 13.45 11.96 10.09
CA GLN A 6 14.28 12.07 8.88
C GLN A 6 14.65 10.69 8.31
N ILE A 7 14.85 9.68 9.17
CA ILE A 7 15.14 8.30 8.73
C ILE A 7 13.90 7.71 8.05
N LEU A 8 12.72 7.87 8.68
CA LEU A 8 11.44 7.44 8.12
C LEU A 8 11.14 8.13 6.78
N GLN A 9 11.30 9.45 6.74
CA GLN A 9 11.12 10.25 5.54
C GLN A 9 12.03 9.76 4.41
N ARG A 10 13.31 9.54 4.68
CA ARG A 10 14.25 9.02 3.67
C ARG A 10 13.81 7.65 3.13
N CYS A 11 13.39 6.75 4.01
CA CYS A 11 12.90 5.42 3.60
C CYS A 11 11.70 5.53 2.64
N PHE A 12 10.77 6.46 2.88
CA PHE A 12 9.64 6.69 1.96
C PHE A 12 10.08 7.28 0.62
N HIS A 13 11.00 8.25 0.62
CA HIS A 13 11.47 8.86 -0.63
C HIS A 13 12.26 7.87 -1.50
N GLU A 14 13.08 7.01 -0.88
CA GLU A 14 13.75 5.90 -1.57
C GLU A 14 12.72 4.96 -2.22
N TRP A 15 11.66 4.61 -1.50
CA TRP A 15 10.57 3.78 -2.03
C TRP A 15 9.88 4.44 -3.23
N MET A 16 9.55 5.73 -3.14
CA MET A 16 8.92 6.47 -4.25
C MET A 16 9.80 6.51 -5.50
N ALA A 17 11.11 6.72 -5.33
CA ALA A 17 12.06 6.68 -6.44
C ALA A 17 12.14 5.30 -7.11
N ILE A 18 12.12 4.22 -6.31
CA ILE A 18 12.03 2.85 -6.83
C ILE A 18 10.73 2.64 -7.62
N GLN A 19 9.59 3.12 -7.11
CA GLN A 19 8.31 3.00 -7.82
C GLN A 19 8.32 3.70 -9.18
N GLU A 20 8.91 4.89 -9.27
CA GLU A 20 9.06 5.63 -10.53
C GLU A 20 10.00 4.91 -11.51
N GLN A 21 11.14 4.42 -11.03
CA GLN A 21 12.08 3.67 -11.86
C GLN A 21 11.44 2.39 -12.43
N GLU A 22 10.77 1.61 -11.59
CA GLU A 22 10.09 0.38 -12.01
C GLU A 22 8.93 0.65 -12.95
N LEU A 23 8.17 1.73 -12.72
CA LEU A 23 7.11 2.13 -13.64
C LEU A 23 7.65 2.36 -15.06
N ASN A 24 8.79 3.04 -15.19
CA ASN A 24 9.41 3.24 -16.50
C ASN A 24 9.83 1.93 -17.17
N GLN A 25 10.34 0.95 -16.42
CA GLN A 25 10.70 -0.37 -16.94
C GLN A 25 9.47 -1.17 -17.38
N LEU A 26 8.41 -1.16 -16.58
CA LEU A 26 7.14 -1.82 -16.91
C LEU A 26 6.51 -1.22 -18.18
N LEU A 27 6.53 0.11 -18.33
CA LEU A 27 6.05 0.79 -19.54
C LEU A 27 6.87 0.42 -20.78
N GLN A 28 8.19 0.32 -20.65
CA GLN A 28 9.05 -0.12 -21.76
C GLN A 28 8.71 -1.54 -22.21
N ALA A 29 8.48 -2.46 -21.26
CA ALA A 29 8.09 -3.83 -21.57
C ALA A 29 6.74 -3.90 -22.30
N LEU A 30 5.74 -3.11 -21.88
CA LEU A 30 4.44 -3.05 -22.57
C LEU A 30 4.56 -2.50 -24.00
N ASN A 31 5.41 -1.50 -24.23
CA ASN A 31 5.60 -0.90 -25.57
C ASN A 31 6.38 -1.81 -26.53
N GLN A 32 7.28 -2.66 -26.02
CA GLN A 32 8.06 -3.61 -26.83
C GLN A 32 7.22 -4.82 -27.28
N ASN A 33 6.11 -5.10 -26.59
CA ASN A 33 5.22 -6.22 -26.89
C ASN A 33 4.51 -6.11 -28.25
N GLY A 34 4.56 -4.95 -28.91
CA GLY A 34 4.07 -4.80 -30.29
C GLY A 34 4.97 -5.39 -31.38
N ASN A 35 6.23 -5.75 -31.06
CA ASN A 35 7.26 -6.09 -32.07
C ASN A 35 8.05 -7.40 -31.81
N GLY A 36 7.80 -8.13 -30.71
CA GLY A 36 8.55 -9.35 -30.32
C GLY A 36 7.67 -10.60 -30.24
N GLY A 37 8.28 -11.80 -30.35
CA GLY A 37 7.56 -13.09 -30.22
C GLY A 37 7.05 -13.37 -28.80
N ASP A 38 5.86 -13.98 -28.68
CA ASP A 38 5.06 -14.14 -27.46
C ASP A 38 5.85 -14.67 -26.23
N ASP A 39 6.74 -15.66 -26.38
CA ASP A 39 7.45 -16.33 -25.26
C ASP A 39 8.47 -15.43 -24.52
N LEU A 40 9.17 -14.54 -25.24
CA LEU A 40 10.17 -13.65 -24.66
C LEU A 40 9.52 -12.53 -23.83
N THR A 41 8.33 -12.10 -24.25
CA THR A 41 7.57 -11.08 -23.52
C THR A 41 6.99 -11.64 -22.22
N GLU A 42 6.47 -12.87 -22.22
CA GLU A 42 5.91 -13.48 -21.02
C GLU A 42 6.98 -13.66 -19.92
N THR A 43 8.16 -14.14 -20.31
CA THR A 43 9.31 -14.30 -19.38
C THR A 43 9.74 -12.95 -18.79
N THR A 44 9.84 -11.92 -19.61
CA THR A 44 10.22 -10.56 -19.17
C THR A 44 9.16 -9.97 -18.22
N CYS A 45 7.87 -10.17 -18.52
CA CYS A 45 6.78 -9.72 -17.66
C CYS A 45 6.80 -10.43 -16.30
N ALA A 46 7.11 -11.73 -16.28
CA ALA A 46 7.23 -12.49 -15.04
C ALA A 46 8.38 -11.96 -14.16
N GLN A 47 9.55 -11.71 -14.76
CA GLN A 47 10.71 -11.14 -14.07
C GLN A 47 10.42 -9.75 -13.49
N LEU A 48 9.74 -8.88 -14.23
CA LEU A 48 9.37 -7.54 -13.75
C LEU A 48 8.32 -7.58 -12.64
N THR A 49 7.40 -8.54 -12.71
CA THR A 49 6.40 -8.79 -11.66
C THR A 49 7.08 -9.25 -10.37
N GLU A 50 7.98 -10.22 -10.46
CA GLU A 50 8.77 -10.71 -9.33
C GLU A 50 9.64 -9.60 -8.72
N LYS A 51 10.30 -8.80 -9.56
CA LYS A 51 11.07 -7.64 -9.11
C LYS A 51 10.21 -6.67 -8.30
N SER A 52 9.03 -6.31 -8.80
CA SER A 52 8.10 -5.40 -8.10
C SER A 52 7.65 -5.95 -6.75
N ILE A 53 7.43 -7.27 -6.66
CA ILE A 53 7.10 -7.95 -5.40
C ILE A 53 8.27 -7.86 -4.41
N ASN A 54 9.50 -8.11 -4.89
CA ASN A 54 10.70 -8.08 -4.06
C ASN A 54 10.96 -6.68 -3.52
N SER A 55 10.85 -5.65 -4.35
CA SER A 55 10.98 -4.27 -3.89
C SER A 55 9.90 -3.88 -2.87
N PHE A 56 8.66 -4.37 -3.00
CA PHE A 56 7.63 -4.12 -1.99
C PHE A 56 7.90 -4.86 -0.68
N GLN A 57 8.41 -6.09 -0.74
CA GLN A 57 8.87 -6.84 0.44
C GLN A 57 9.98 -6.07 1.17
N GLU A 58 11.01 -5.63 0.45
CA GLU A 58 12.12 -4.85 1.04
C GLU A 58 11.61 -3.58 1.73
N TYR A 59 10.66 -2.87 1.13
CA TYR A 59 10.06 -1.68 1.74
C TYR A 59 9.30 -2.02 3.03
N ILE A 60 8.49 -3.08 3.03
CA ILE A 60 7.78 -3.54 4.23
C ILE A 60 8.75 -3.99 5.32
N ASP A 61 9.81 -4.70 4.97
CA ASP A 61 10.82 -5.17 5.93
C ASP A 61 11.55 -3.98 6.57
N LYS A 62 11.90 -2.96 5.78
CA LYS A 62 12.43 -1.68 6.31
C LYS A 62 11.43 -1.02 7.26
N ARG A 63 10.15 -0.95 6.88
CA ARG A 63 9.10 -0.37 7.76
C ARG A 63 8.95 -1.14 9.07
N ALA A 64 8.99 -2.47 9.03
CA ALA A 64 8.94 -3.29 10.24
C ALA A 64 10.12 -3.01 11.17
N GLN A 65 11.33 -2.82 10.63
CA GLN A 65 12.50 -2.43 11.43
C GLN A 65 12.33 -1.01 12.02
N LEU A 66 11.89 -0.06 11.21
CA LEU A 66 11.72 1.34 11.60
C LEU A 66 10.52 1.56 12.55
N SER A 67 9.57 0.63 12.60
CA SER A 67 8.44 0.66 13.54
C SER A 67 8.87 0.64 15.01
N ARG A 68 10.10 0.21 15.30
CA ARG A 68 10.69 0.21 16.65
C ARG A 68 11.36 1.53 17.03
N LEU A 69 11.55 2.44 16.06
CA LEU A 69 12.13 3.76 16.30
C LEU A 69 11.03 4.77 16.60
N ASP A 70 10.06 4.89 15.69
CA ASP A 70 8.95 5.82 15.83
C ASP A 70 7.71 5.28 15.09
N ILE A 71 6.86 4.55 15.82
CA ILE A 71 5.61 4.03 15.27
C ILE A 71 4.58 5.14 15.06
N SER A 72 4.58 6.17 15.90
CA SER A 72 3.67 7.30 15.82
C SER A 72 3.91 8.09 14.53
N GLY A 73 5.17 8.30 14.14
CA GLY A 73 5.57 8.88 12.87
C GLY A 73 5.14 8.07 11.65
N LEU A 74 5.09 6.73 11.74
CA LEU A 74 4.54 5.90 10.66
C LEU A 74 3.01 6.01 10.54
N PHE A 75 2.29 6.22 11.64
CA PHE A 75 0.84 6.44 11.65
C PHE A 75 0.44 7.88 11.29
N SER A 76 1.33 8.85 11.51
CA SER A 76 1.15 10.26 11.16
C SER A 76 2.34 10.80 10.36
N PRO A 77 2.57 10.28 9.15
CA PRO A 77 3.78 10.56 8.37
C PRO A 77 3.92 12.03 7.99
N SER A 78 5.05 12.65 8.34
CA SER A 78 5.34 14.05 7.99
C SER A 78 5.48 14.26 6.47
N TRP A 79 5.87 13.22 5.74
CA TRP A 79 6.12 13.25 4.28
C TRP A 79 4.87 13.06 3.41
N ASN A 80 3.71 12.73 3.99
CA ASN A 80 2.46 12.63 3.25
C ASN A 80 1.65 13.92 3.34
N THR A 81 1.01 14.26 2.22
CA THR A 81 0.07 15.37 2.09
C THR A 81 -1.21 15.10 2.90
N ALA A 82 -2.01 16.14 3.16
CA ALA A 82 -3.29 15.99 3.85
C ALA A 82 -4.25 15.03 3.12
N LEU A 83 -4.19 15.01 1.77
CA LEU A 83 -4.96 14.08 0.95
C LEU A 83 -4.51 12.63 1.19
N GLU A 84 -3.21 12.37 1.10
CA GLU A 84 -2.67 11.01 1.32
C GLU A 84 -3.00 10.52 2.73
N LYS A 85 -2.81 11.37 3.76
CA LYS A 85 -3.18 11.07 5.15
C LYS A 85 -4.63 10.66 5.30
N SER A 86 -5.56 11.31 4.60
CA SER A 86 -6.99 10.98 4.65
C SER A 86 -7.34 9.62 4.04
N LEU A 87 -6.43 9.02 3.28
CA LEU A 87 -6.62 7.73 2.61
C LEU A 87 -5.84 6.58 3.29
N LEU A 88 -5.09 6.87 4.36
CA LEU A 88 -4.37 5.85 5.10
C LEU A 88 -5.33 4.96 5.89
N TRP A 89 -5.05 3.67 5.86
CA TRP A 89 -5.62 2.63 6.71
C TRP A 89 -4.45 1.90 7.37
N VAL A 90 -4.29 1.98 8.69
CA VAL A 90 -3.15 1.36 9.41
C VAL A 90 -1.80 1.72 8.76
N ALA A 91 -1.45 3.02 8.83
CA ALA A 91 -0.19 3.58 8.34
C ALA A 91 0.17 3.25 6.86
N GLY A 92 -0.79 2.87 6.02
CA GLY A 92 -0.56 2.55 4.61
C GLY A 92 -1.87 2.45 3.84
N CYS A 93 -1.87 1.91 2.61
CA CYS A 93 -3.12 1.72 1.88
C CYS A 93 -3.92 0.53 2.43
N ARG A 94 -5.23 0.51 2.17
CA ARG A 94 -6.09 -0.64 2.45
C ARG A 94 -5.90 -1.71 1.35
N PRO A 95 -5.53 -2.97 1.66
CA PRO A 95 -5.21 -4.02 0.66
C PRO A 95 -6.28 -4.26 -0.41
N SER A 96 -7.57 -4.15 -0.07
CA SER A 96 -8.71 -4.34 -0.97
C SER A 96 -8.74 -3.31 -2.12
N ILE A 97 -8.01 -2.19 -2.00
CA ILE A 97 -7.83 -1.24 -3.11
C ILE A 97 -7.15 -1.89 -4.30
N TYR A 98 -6.22 -2.84 -4.10
CA TYR A 98 -5.59 -3.57 -5.21
C TYR A 98 -6.64 -4.27 -6.08
N ILE A 99 -7.59 -4.93 -5.43
CA ILE A 99 -8.61 -5.73 -6.08
C ILE A 99 -9.69 -4.84 -6.71
N ARG A 100 -10.09 -3.77 -6.03
CA ARG A 100 -11.02 -2.76 -6.58
C ARG A 100 -10.43 -2.07 -7.80
N LEU A 101 -9.13 -1.78 -7.79
CA LEU A 101 -8.43 -1.23 -8.94
C LEU A 101 -8.48 -2.22 -10.11
N THR A 102 -8.26 -3.51 -9.88
CA THR A 102 -8.42 -4.54 -10.92
C THR A 102 -9.82 -4.48 -11.54
N TYR A 103 -10.89 -4.46 -10.75
CA TYR A 103 -12.25 -4.35 -11.30
C TYR A 103 -12.48 -3.09 -12.13
N ALA A 104 -11.98 -1.94 -11.66
CA ALA A 104 -12.11 -0.67 -12.37
C ALA A 104 -11.37 -0.70 -13.72
N LEU A 105 -10.15 -1.25 -13.74
CA LEU A 105 -9.35 -1.39 -14.96
C LEU A 105 -9.99 -2.36 -15.95
N CYS A 106 -10.47 -3.51 -15.47
CA CYS A 106 -11.20 -4.47 -16.32
C CYS A 106 -12.43 -3.82 -16.95
N GLY A 107 -13.27 -3.16 -16.15
CA GLY A 107 -14.48 -2.51 -16.65
C GLY A 107 -14.17 -1.44 -17.69
N SER A 108 -13.22 -0.56 -17.41
CA SER A 108 -12.83 0.53 -18.32
C SER A 108 -12.19 0.03 -19.61
N GLN A 109 -11.30 -0.97 -19.55
CA GLN A 109 -10.65 -1.51 -20.75
C GLN A 109 -11.64 -2.28 -21.63
N VAL A 110 -12.56 -3.05 -21.03
CA VAL A 110 -13.64 -3.72 -21.79
C VAL A 110 -14.51 -2.69 -22.49
N GLU A 111 -14.88 -1.58 -21.83
CA GLU A 111 -15.72 -0.53 -22.42
C GLU A 111 -15.02 0.16 -23.60
N PHE A 112 -13.73 0.51 -23.46
CA PHE A 112 -12.99 1.24 -24.49
C PHE A 112 -12.53 0.36 -25.65
N GLN A 113 -12.23 -0.92 -25.41
CA GLN A 113 -11.62 -1.83 -26.38
C GLN A 113 -12.55 -2.97 -26.83
N LEU A 114 -13.86 -2.88 -26.56
CA LEU A 114 -14.81 -3.96 -26.83
C LEU A 114 -14.72 -4.51 -28.27
N SER A 115 -14.64 -3.63 -29.26
CA SER A 115 -14.52 -4.00 -30.67
C SER A 115 -13.21 -4.74 -30.97
N GLU A 116 -12.10 -4.29 -30.40
CA GLU A 116 -10.78 -4.89 -30.59
C GLU A 116 -10.66 -6.23 -29.85
N ILE A 117 -11.31 -6.36 -28.69
CA ILE A 117 -11.41 -7.62 -27.92
C ILE A 117 -12.22 -8.65 -28.70
N ILE A 118 -13.39 -8.29 -29.25
CA ILE A 118 -14.23 -9.18 -30.06
C ILE A 118 -13.49 -9.63 -31.33
N GLN A 119 -12.68 -8.74 -31.92
CA GLN A 119 -11.87 -9.05 -33.10
C GLN A 119 -10.56 -9.79 -32.77
N GLY A 120 -10.25 -10.00 -31.48
CA GLY A 120 -9.02 -10.67 -31.04
C GLY A 120 -7.73 -9.87 -31.27
N LEU A 121 -7.85 -8.55 -31.44
CA LEU A 121 -6.75 -7.62 -31.71
C LEU A 121 -6.03 -7.16 -30.43
N VAL A 122 -6.72 -7.19 -29.29
CA VAL A 122 -6.10 -6.98 -27.96
C VAL A 122 -5.69 -8.34 -27.40
N ARG A 123 -4.46 -8.46 -26.89
CA ARG A 123 -3.99 -9.66 -26.20
C ARG A 123 -3.39 -9.36 -24.83
N GLY A 124 -3.91 -10.05 -23.83
CA GLY A 124 -3.35 -10.25 -22.49
C GLY A 124 -3.31 -9.05 -21.56
N ASN A 125 -4.10 -8.00 -21.80
CA ASN A 125 -4.31 -6.92 -20.82
C ASN A 125 -5.43 -7.24 -19.82
N LEU A 126 -5.69 -6.34 -18.87
CA LEU A 126 -6.73 -6.52 -17.85
C LEU A 126 -8.16 -6.57 -18.41
N GLY A 127 -8.39 -6.10 -19.64
CA GLY A 127 -9.65 -6.26 -20.37
C GLY A 127 -10.00 -7.72 -20.70
N GLN A 128 -9.03 -8.64 -20.59
CA GLN A 128 -9.19 -10.06 -20.86
C GLN A 128 -9.09 -10.96 -19.62
N ILE A 129 -9.46 -10.45 -18.44
CA ILE A 129 -9.62 -11.31 -17.26
C ILE A 129 -10.70 -12.37 -17.52
N SER A 130 -10.31 -13.64 -17.40
CA SER A 130 -11.23 -14.76 -17.59
C SER A 130 -12.25 -14.89 -16.45
N ALA A 131 -13.38 -15.56 -16.70
CA ALA A 131 -14.37 -15.83 -15.66
C ALA A 131 -13.79 -16.64 -14.48
N ALA A 132 -12.80 -17.51 -14.73
CA ALA A 132 -12.12 -18.26 -13.68
C ALA A 132 -11.26 -17.33 -12.81
N GLN A 133 -10.44 -16.47 -13.43
CA GLN A 133 -9.66 -15.47 -12.72
C GLN A 133 -10.55 -14.51 -11.93
N LEU A 134 -11.67 -14.05 -12.50
CA LEU A 134 -12.59 -13.15 -11.82
C LEU A 134 -13.19 -13.78 -10.54
N ARG A 135 -13.53 -15.08 -10.58
CA ARG A 135 -13.98 -15.82 -9.39
C ARG A 135 -12.88 -15.86 -8.33
N MET A 136 -11.65 -16.22 -8.71
CA MET A 136 -10.51 -16.27 -7.79
C MET A 136 -10.20 -14.90 -7.17
N ILE A 137 -10.28 -13.82 -7.96
CA ILE A 137 -10.10 -12.44 -7.50
C ILE A 137 -11.20 -12.06 -6.50
N ASN A 138 -12.45 -12.48 -6.75
CA ASN A 138 -13.54 -12.24 -5.82
C ASN A 138 -13.37 -13.01 -4.50
N ASP A 139 -12.92 -14.27 -4.56
CA ASP A 139 -12.63 -15.05 -3.36
C ASP A 139 -11.50 -14.41 -2.53
N LEU A 140 -10.44 -13.93 -3.21
CA LEU A 140 -9.39 -13.14 -2.60
C LEU A 140 -9.95 -11.86 -1.96
N HIS A 141 -10.87 -11.15 -2.63
CA HIS A 141 -11.49 -9.94 -2.10
C HIS A 141 -12.23 -10.18 -0.80
N MET A 142 -13.04 -11.23 -0.73
CA MET A 142 -13.80 -11.57 0.48
C MET A 142 -12.88 -11.94 1.65
N LYS A 143 -11.83 -12.73 1.37
CA LYS A 143 -10.80 -13.08 2.35
C LYS A 143 -10.07 -11.83 2.87
N THR A 144 -9.63 -10.95 1.97
CA THR A 144 -8.92 -9.72 2.31
C THR A 144 -9.77 -8.78 3.16
N ILE A 145 -11.05 -8.56 2.80
CA ILE A 145 -11.97 -7.72 3.59
C ILE A 145 -12.12 -8.26 5.02
N LYS A 146 -12.26 -9.57 5.19
CA LYS A 146 -12.39 -10.18 6.51
C LYS A 146 -11.15 -9.93 7.40
N GLU A 147 -9.95 -10.02 6.84
CA GLU A 147 -8.72 -9.72 7.59
C GLU A 147 -8.54 -8.21 7.84
N GLU A 148 -8.96 -7.35 6.90
CA GLU A 148 -9.01 -5.90 7.12
C GLU A 148 -9.94 -5.51 8.27
N GLU A 149 -11.12 -6.13 8.38
CA GLU A 149 -12.07 -5.89 9.46
C GLU A 149 -11.48 -6.28 10.81
N LYS A 150 -10.83 -7.46 10.89
CA LYS A 150 -10.15 -7.89 12.12
C LYS A 150 -9.08 -6.88 12.57
N LEU A 151 -8.22 -6.43 11.64
CA LEU A 151 -7.17 -5.46 11.96
C LEU A 151 -7.73 -4.08 12.31
N SER A 152 -8.80 -3.66 11.64
CA SER A 152 -9.49 -2.40 11.95
C SER A 152 -10.08 -2.42 13.36
N ASN A 153 -10.73 -3.52 13.74
CA ASN A 153 -11.28 -3.70 15.08
C ASN A 153 -10.18 -3.77 16.15
N LYS A 154 -9.06 -4.42 15.84
CA LYS A 154 -7.89 -4.45 16.74
C LYS A 154 -7.31 -3.06 16.97
N LEU A 155 -7.19 -2.23 15.92
CA LEU A 155 -6.74 -0.85 16.04
C LEU A 155 -7.74 0.01 16.81
N ALA A 156 -9.04 -0.12 16.54
CA ALA A 156 -10.09 0.60 17.26
C ALA A 156 -10.06 0.29 18.76
N GLY A 157 -9.99 -0.99 19.12
CA GLY A 157 -9.86 -1.39 20.53
C GLY A 157 -8.59 -0.84 21.18
N LEU A 158 -7.46 -0.81 20.46
CA LEU A 158 -6.23 -0.21 20.98
C LEU A 158 -6.38 1.30 21.22
N GLN A 159 -7.09 2.02 20.34
CA GLN A 159 -7.38 3.44 20.50
C GLN A 159 -8.30 3.72 21.71
N GLU A 160 -9.29 2.85 21.94
CA GLU A 160 -10.20 2.95 23.10
C GLU A 160 -9.47 2.65 24.42
N ASN A 161 -8.56 1.67 24.41
CA ASN A 161 -7.81 1.24 25.60
C ASN A 161 -6.97 2.36 26.24
N ILE A 162 -6.71 3.48 25.56
CA ILE A 162 -6.03 4.64 26.18
C ILE A 162 -6.80 5.15 27.40
N ALA A 163 -8.14 5.05 27.39
CA ALA A 163 -8.99 5.42 28.52
C ALA A 163 -8.95 4.40 29.67
N ASP A 164 -8.70 3.13 29.36
CA ASP A 164 -8.65 2.02 30.31
C ASP A 164 -7.24 1.78 30.88
N GLN A 165 -6.21 2.27 30.18
CA GLN A 165 -4.81 2.25 30.62
C GLN A 165 -4.59 3.20 31.81
N PRO A 166 -3.56 2.96 32.65
CA PRO A 166 -3.24 3.82 33.79
C PRO A 166 -3.02 5.29 33.39
N ILE A 167 -2.76 5.58 32.12
CA ILE A 167 -2.50 6.92 31.57
C ILE A 167 -3.57 7.92 32.02
N ALA A 168 -4.86 7.63 31.87
CA ALA A 168 -5.92 8.58 32.24
C ALA A 168 -5.98 8.82 33.76
N ILE A 169 -5.73 7.78 34.56
CA ILE A 169 -5.73 7.84 36.03
C ILE A 169 -4.49 8.59 36.53
N VAL A 170 -3.32 8.31 35.95
CA VAL A 170 -2.06 8.96 36.28
C VAL A 170 -2.12 10.43 35.86
N ALA A 171 -2.60 10.74 34.65
CA ALA A 171 -2.84 12.11 34.18
C ALA A 171 -3.73 12.91 35.14
N LYS A 172 -4.79 12.30 35.68
CA LYS A 172 -5.65 12.94 36.68
C LYS A 172 -4.93 13.26 38.00
N ARG A 173 -3.94 12.45 38.39
CA ARG A 173 -3.19 12.60 39.65
C ARG A 173 -2.01 13.56 39.53
N MET A 174 -1.59 13.89 38.32
CA MET A 174 -0.45 14.76 38.07
C MET A 174 -0.75 16.20 38.50
N SER A 175 0.27 16.88 39.02
CA SER A 175 0.12 18.25 39.51
C SER A 175 0.15 19.26 38.36
N ARG A 176 0.82 18.92 37.26
CA ARG A 176 0.92 19.73 36.05
C ARG A 176 0.66 18.87 34.81
N VAL A 177 -0.01 19.45 33.83
CA VAL A 177 -0.18 18.82 32.51
C VAL A 177 1.20 18.62 31.86
N GLY A 178 1.47 17.40 31.39
CA GLY A 178 2.74 17.05 30.75
C GLY A 178 3.91 16.85 31.72
N GLU A 179 3.64 16.70 33.02
CA GLU A 179 4.65 16.19 33.96
C GLU A 179 5.15 14.80 33.50
N THR A 180 6.38 14.42 33.81
CA THR A 180 6.92 13.11 33.41
C THR A 180 6.51 12.05 34.42
N SER A 181 6.10 10.87 33.96
CA SER A 181 5.76 9.76 34.84
C SER A 181 6.19 8.45 34.20
N GLY A 182 7.05 7.68 34.88
CA GLY A 182 7.51 6.39 34.37
C GLY A 182 6.37 5.37 34.17
N GLU A 183 5.27 5.50 34.93
CA GLU A 183 4.06 4.67 34.72
C GLU A 183 3.35 5.03 33.40
N VAL A 184 3.33 6.32 33.04
CA VAL A 184 2.77 6.78 31.76
C VAL A 184 3.67 6.37 30.61
N ASP A 185 4.99 6.57 30.75
CA ASP A 185 5.97 6.20 29.74
C ASP A 185 5.90 4.70 29.43
N HIS A 186 5.87 3.83 30.46
CA HIS A 186 5.71 2.39 30.26
C HIS A 186 4.39 2.01 29.56
N ALA A 187 3.28 2.64 29.93
CA ALA A 187 1.99 2.38 29.30
C ALA A 187 1.97 2.85 27.82
N LEU A 188 2.66 3.95 27.50
CA LEU A 188 2.84 4.42 26.13
C LEU A 188 3.75 3.47 25.33
N ASP A 189 4.84 2.98 25.91
CA ASP A 189 5.72 1.99 25.26
C ASP A 189 4.97 0.68 24.91
N GLU A 190 4.12 0.19 25.81
CA GLU A 190 3.25 -0.98 25.53
C GLU A 190 2.22 -0.69 24.42
N HIS A 191 1.68 0.52 24.39
CA HIS A 191 0.77 0.98 23.35
C HIS A 191 1.48 1.03 21.98
N GLU A 192 2.67 1.62 21.93
CA GLU A 192 3.50 1.71 20.73
C GLU A 192 3.90 0.32 20.20
N SER A 193 4.28 -0.60 21.09
CA SER A 193 4.55 -2.01 20.74
C SER A 193 3.32 -2.69 20.11
N SER A 194 2.13 -2.43 20.66
CA SER A 194 0.88 -2.94 20.11
C SER A 194 0.57 -2.34 18.73
N MET A 195 0.80 -1.04 18.54
CA MET A 195 0.67 -0.37 17.23
C MET A 195 1.65 -0.95 16.20
N ALA A 196 2.90 -1.22 16.59
CA ALA A 196 3.92 -1.80 15.72
C ALA A 196 3.53 -3.21 15.25
N ASN A 197 2.93 -4.02 16.13
CA ASN A 197 2.42 -5.34 15.77
C ASN A 197 1.26 -5.25 14.76
N ILE A 198 0.30 -4.34 14.99
CA ILE A 198 -0.81 -4.11 14.06
C ILE A 198 -0.30 -3.66 12.69
N LEU A 199 0.70 -2.77 12.65
CA LEU A 199 1.34 -2.33 11.42
C LEU A 199 1.96 -3.50 10.64
N GLN A 200 2.73 -4.36 11.32
CA GLN A 200 3.38 -5.51 10.70
C GLN A 200 2.36 -6.51 10.15
N GLU A 201 1.26 -6.76 10.87
CA GLU A 201 0.17 -7.61 10.38
C GLU A 201 -0.52 -7.00 9.15
N ALA A 202 -0.75 -5.68 9.15
CA ALA A 202 -1.33 -4.98 8.01
C ALA A 202 -0.40 -4.98 6.79
N ASP A 203 0.89 -4.76 6.98
CA ASP A 203 1.88 -4.82 5.89
C ASP A 203 2.01 -6.23 5.32
N LYS A 204 2.01 -7.25 6.17
CA LYS A 204 1.95 -8.65 5.72
C LYS A 204 0.71 -8.91 4.87
N LEU A 205 -0.45 -8.40 5.28
CA LEU A 205 -1.70 -8.54 4.53
C LEU A 205 -1.64 -7.82 3.17
N ARG A 206 -1.05 -6.62 3.11
CA ARG A 206 -0.82 -5.90 1.83
C ARG A 206 0.02 -6.74 0.89
N LEU A 207 1.15 -7.25 1.35
CA LEU A 207 2.06 -8.00 0.52
C LEU A 207 1.49 -9.34 0.08
N SER A 208 0.85 -10.08 0.97
CA SER A 208 0.23 -11.35 0.63
C SER A 208 -0.91 -11.17 -0.37
N THR A 209 -1.73 -10.12 -0.20
CA THR A 209 -2.82 -9.80 -1.13
C THR A 209 -2.28 -9.46 -2.52
N LEU A 210 -1.20 -8.66 -2.60
CA LEU A 210 -0.56 -8.35 -3.88
C LEU A 210 0.02 -9.61 -4.55
N LYS A 211 0.76 -10.44 -3.79
CA LYS A 211 1.34 -11.71 -4.29
C LYS A 211 0.25 -12.66 -4.81
N GLU A 212 -0.82 -12.84 -4.04
CA GLU A 212 -1.95 -13.71 -4.41
C GLU A 212 -2.67 -13.17 -5.65
N LEU A 213 -2.93 -11.86 -5.72
CA LEU A 213 -3.50 -11.22 -6.91
C LEU A 213 -2.63 -11.45 -8.15
N LEU A 214 -1.33 -11.19 -8.07
CA LEU A 214 -0.40 -11.37 -9.19
C LEU A 214 -0.24 -12.83 -9.60
N SER A 215 -0.48 -13.79 -8.69
CA SER A 215 -0.49 -15.22 -9.03
C SER A 215 -1.76 -15.68 -9.76
N ILE A 216 -2.86 -14.93 -9.64
CA ILE A 216 -4.10 -15.18 -10.39
C ILE A 216 -4.00 -14.62 -11.81
N LEU A 217 -3.31 -13.49 -11.96
CA LEU A 217 -3.11 -12.82 -13.24
C LEU A 217 -2.05 -13.53 -14.09
N THR A 218 -2.16 -13.40 -15.42
CA THR A 218 -1.03 -13.75 -16.29
C THR A 218 0.10 -12.72 -16.10
N PRO A 219 1.36 -13.04 -16.45
CA PRO A 219 2.45 -12.08 -16.32
C PRO A 219 2.18 -10.73 -16.99
N LEU A 220 1.56 -10.73 -18.18
CA LEU A 220 1.23 -9.49 -18.89
C LEU A 220 0.12 -8.69 -18.19
N GLN A 221 -0.92 -9.35 -17.68
CA GLN A 221 -1.95 -8.71 -16.85
C GLN A 221 -1.36 -8.15 -15.55
N GLY A 222 -0.41 -8.86 -14.95
CA GLY A 222 0.33 -8.42 -13.76
C GLY A 222 1.12 -7.15 -14.03
N VAL A 223 1.84 -7.06 -15.15
CA VAL A 223 2.55 -5.85 -15.57
C VAL A 223 1.59 -4.69 -15.80
N ASP A 224 0.47 -4.90 -16.50
CA ASP A 224 -0.55 -3.86 -16.74
C ASP A 224 -1.13 -3.33 -15.40
N PHE A 225 -1.45 -4.24 -14.47
CA PHE A 225 -1.88 -3.88 -13.12
C PHE A 225 -0.81 -3.09 -12.35
N LEU A 226 0.45 -3.50 -12.41
CA LEU A 226 1.56 -2.83 -11.73
C LEU A 226 1.80 -1.43 -12.30
N VAL A 227 1.68 -1.24 -13.62
CA VAL A 227 1.73 0.08 -14.25
C VAL A 227 0.64 0.98 -13.71
N ALA A 228 -0.61 0.52 -13.72
CA ALA A 228 -1.74 1.31 -13.28
C ALA A 228 -1.66 1.67 -11.78
N SER A 229 -1.30 0.71 -10.93
CA SER A 229 -1.17 0.93 -9.48
C SER A 229 -0.02 1.86 -9.12
N LYS A 230 1.17 1.71 -9.72
CA LYS A 230 2.30 2.63 -9.52
C LYS A 230 1.99 4.04 -10.01
N LYS A 231 1.38 4.18 -11.21
CA LYS A 231 0.92 5.48 -11.72
C LYS A 231 -0.06 6.14 -10.75
N LEU A 232 -1.05 5.40 -10.27
CA LEU A 232 -2.03 5.93 -9.31
C LEU A 232 -1.34 6.45 -8.05
N HIS A 233 -0.42 5.68 -7.46
CA HIS A 233 0.30 6.10 -6.25
C HIS A 233 1.12 7.38 -6.48
N LEU A 234 1.92 7.43 -7.54
CA LEU A 234 2.73 8.60 -7.89
C LEU A 234 1.87 9.83 -8.19
N CYS A 235 0.79 9.67 -8.95
CA CYS A 235 -0.14 10.76 -9.25
C CYS A 235 -0.85 11.27 -7.99
N MET A 236 -1.27 10.39 -7.08
CA MET A 236 -1.89 10.79 -5.82
C MET A 236 -0.96 11.65 -4.96
N HIS A 237 0.34 11.34 -4.96
CA HIS A 237 1.35 12.13 -4.27
C HIS A 237 1.48 13.54 -4.87
N GLU A 238 1.60 13.66 -6.20
CA GLU A 238 1.74 14.96 -6.88
C GLU A 238 0.45 15.80 -6.83
N TRP A 239 -0.71 15.16 -6.96
CA TRP A 239 -2.00 15.81 -6.78
C TRP A 239 -2.18 16.28 -5.33
N GLY A 240 -1.73 15.49 -4.35
CA GLY A 240 -1.69 15.87 -2.94
C GLY A 240 -0.92 17.16 -2.71
N LYS A 241 0.33 17.24 -3.20
CA LYS A 241 1.18 18.44 -3.09
C LYS A 241 0.52 19.66 -3.72
N THR A 242 -0.03 19.49 -4.91
CA THR A 242 -0.73 20.56 -5.63
C THR A 242 -1.91 21.08 -4.81
N ARG A 243 -2.66 20.21 -4.15
CA ARG A 243 -3.82 20.57 -3.33
C ARG A 243 -3.42 21.24 -2.01
N ASP A 244 -2.38 20.76 -1.35
CA ASP A 244 -1.89 21.36 -0.12
C ASP A 244 -1.37 22.78 -0.36
N ASN A 245 -0.64 23.00 -1.47
CA ASN A 245 -0.26 24.34 -1.92
C ASN A 245 -1.47 25.26 -2.13
N ARG A 246 -2.56 24.77 -2.76
CA ARG A 246 -3.80 25.54 -2.95
C ARG A 246 -4.49 25.90 -1.63
N HIS A 247 -4.30 25.09 -0.58
CA HIS A 247 -4.90 25.30 0.74
C HIS A 247 -3.93 25.96 1.74
N GLY A 248 -2.72 26.35 1.31
CA GLY A 248 -1.71 26.96 2.19
C GLY A 248 -1.14 25.99 3.24
N ARG A 249 -1.24 24.68 3.01
CA ARG A 249 -0.59 23.66 3.84
C ARG A 249 0.81 23.43 3.27
N ARG A 250 1.83 23.63 4.09
CA ARG A 250 3.22 23.33 3.73
C ARG A 250 3.54 21.90 4.10
#